data_AF-A0A2A4ZPH1-F1
#
_entry.id   AF-A0A2A4ZPH1-F1
#
_cell.length_a   1.000
_cell.length_b   1.000
_cell.length_c   1.000
_cell.angle_alpha   90.00
_cell.angle_beta   90.00
_cell.angle_gamma   90.00
#
_symmetry.space_group_name_H-M   'P 1'
#
loop_
_entity.id
_entity.type
_entity.pdbx_description
1 polymer ?
#
loop_
_entity_poly.entity_id
_entity_poly.type
_entity_poly.pdbx_seq_one_letter_code
_entity_poly.pdbx_strand_id
1 'polypeptide(L)'
;MIPEKTSEGEVLKVNAKLLSAFVLGGAAWWLIPSKSEMWGLNLLSILLGLAASRKFVEAFLAIRKIRVRMRAVSAMKQDTVEPKSSSLVSEDALRKAGMIE
;
A
#
# COMPACT_ATOMS: atom_id res chain seq x y z
N MET A 1 -5.25 13.05 15.11
CA MET A 1 -4.36 13.17 13.93
C MET A 1 -4.61 11.94 13.05
N ILE A 2 -5.30 12.09 11.93
CA ILE A 2 -5.60 10.97 11.02
C ILE A 2 -4.33 10.72 10.19
N PRO A 3 -3.75 9.50 10.20
CA PRO A 3 -2.49 9.26 9.48
C PRO A 3 -2.75 9.30 7.97
N GLU A 4 -2.39 10.42 7.36
CA GLU A 4 -2.56 10.71 5.93
C GLU A 4 -1.49 10.06 5.05
N LYS A 5 -0.35 9.69 5.62
CA LYS A 5 0.73 9.09 4.84
C LYS A 5 0.44 7.60 4.65
N THR A 6 0.32 7.17 3.39
CA THR A 6 0.60 5.78 3.03
C THR A 6 1.88 5.40 3.76
N SER A 7 1.77 4.47 4.71
CA SER A 7 2.93 4.10 5.53
C SER A 7 4.02 3.65 4.55
N GLU A 8 5.21 4.22 4.64
CA GLU A 8 6.36 3.83 3.80
C GLU A 8 6.55 2.30 3.83
N GLY A 9 6.19 1.67 4.95
CA GLY A 9 6.14 0.22 5.10
C GLY A 9 5.09 -0.50 4.24
N GLU A 10 3.94 0.09 3.93
CA GLU A 10 2.96 -0.50 3.00
C GLU A 10 3.49 -0.50 1.55
N VAL A 11 4.14 0.60 1.14
CA VAL A 11 4.78 0.69 -0.19
C VAL A 11 5.93 -0.29 -0.28
N LEU A 12 6.80 -0.35 0.74
CA LEU A 12 7.90 -1.30 0.80
C LEU A 12 7.42 -2.75 0.71
N LYS A 13 6.31 -3.10 1.39
CA LYS A 13 5.71 -4.45 1.33
C LYS A 13 5.22 -4.80 -0.07
N VAL A 14 4.60 -3.86 -0.80
CA VAL A 14 4.16 -4.08 -2.19
C VAL A 14 5.37 -4.28 -3.08
N ASN A 15 6.38 -3.41 -2.98
CA ASN A 15 7.59 -3.49 -3.78
C ASN A 15 8.37 -4.79 -3.51
N ALA A 16 8.48 -5.20 -2.24
CA ALA A 16 9.11 -6.46 -1.88
C ALA A 16 8.37 -7.66 -2.51
N LYS A 17 7.03 -7.68 -2.48
CA LYS A 17 6.24 -8.74 -3.13
C LYS A 17 6.43 -8.78 -4.64
N LEU A 18 6.45 -7.62 -5.30
CA LEU A 18 6.70 -7.52 -6.75
C LEU A 18 8.12 -7.99 -7.10
N LEU A 19 9.12 -7.59 -6.32
CA LEU A 19 10.49 -8.05 -6.49
C LEU A 19 10.60 -9.57 -6.30
N SER A 20 9.99 -10.12 -5.25
CA SER A 20 9.95 -11.57 -5.04
C SER A 20 9.25 -12.28 -6.19
N ALA A 21 8.13 -11.77 -6.69
CA ALA A 21 7.43 -12.34 -7.85
C ALA A 21 8.33 -12.35 -9.09
N PHE A 22 9.05 -11.26 -9.35
CA PHE A 22 9.97 -11.15 -10.48
C PHE A 22 11.14 -12.13 -10.36
N VAL A 23 11.79 -12.20 -9.18
CA VAL A 23 12.91 -13.12 -8.93
C VAL A 23 12.47 -14.57 -9.08
N LEU A 24 11.32 -14.95 -8.52
CA LEU A 24 10.78 -16.31 -8.63
C LEU A 24 10.41 -16.64 -10.09
N GLY A 25 9.82 -15.70 -10.83
CA GLY A 25 9.51 -15.89 -12.25
C GLY A 25 10.75 -16.01 -13.12
N GLY A 26 11.78 -15.20 -12.86
CA GLY A 26 13.07 -15.27 -13.54
C GLY A 26 13.80 -16.59 -13.25
N ALA A 27 13.79 -17.04 -11.99
CA ALA A 27 14.33 -18.34 -11.61
C ALA A 27 13.57 -19.50 -12.28
N ALA A 28 12.24 -19.43 -12.35
CA ALA A 28 11.43 -20.40 -13.07
C ALA A 28 11.83 -20.47 -14.55
N TRP A 29 11.98 -19.31 -15.22
CA TRP A 29 12.41 -19.24 -16.62
C TRP A 29 13.80 -19.82 -16.83
N TRP A 30 14.74 -19.50 -15.94
CA TRP A 30 16.12 -20.00 -16.02
C TRP A 30 16.22 -21.52 -15.83
N LEU A 31 15.33 -22.09 -15.01
CA LEU A 31 15.31 -23.51 -14.69
C LEU A 31 14.59 -24.38 -15.73
N ILE A 32 14.09 -23.80 -16.83
CA ILE A 32 13.47 -24.57 -17.92
C ILE A 32 14.55 -25.49 -18.51
N PRO A 33 14.40 -26.83 -18.38
CA PRO A 33 15.44 -27.75 -18.79
C PRO A 33 15.50 -27.88 -20.32
N SER A 34 16.71 -27.83 -20.88
CA SER A 34 16.94 -28.04 -22.33
C SER A 34 17.08 -29.53 -22.71
N LYS A 35 17.19 -30.42 -21.71
CA LYS A 35 17.39 -31.87 -21.90
C LYS A 35 16.37 -32.66 -21.09
N SER A 36 15.87 -33.76 -21.66
CA SER A 36 14.79 -34.58 -21.07
C SER A 36 15.19 -35.26 -19.74
N GLU A 37 16.48 -35.47 -19.48
CA GLU A 37 16.98 -36.10 -18.25
C GLU A 37 16.77 -35.22 -17.00
N MET A 38 16.52 -33.93 -17.19
CA MET A 38 16.36 -32.94 -16.12
C MET A 38 14.88 -32.69 -15.75
N TRP A 39 14.07 -33.73 -15.75
CA TRP A 39 12.63 -33.65 -15.50
C TRP A 39 12.28 -33.03 -14.13
N GLY A 40 13.12 -33.26 -13.10
CA GLY A 40 12.94 -32.66 -11.76
C GLY A 40 13.07 -31.14 -11.74
N LEU A 41 13.91 -30.56 -12.61
CA LEU A 41 14.04 -29.10 -12.76
C LEU A 41 12.79 -28.50 -13.41
N ASN A 42 12.10 -29.26 -14.27
CA ASN A 42 10.86 -28.82 -14.89
C ASN A 42 9.74 -28.67 -13.84
N LEU A 43 9.63 -29.63 -12.92
CA LEU A 43 8.67 -29.54 -11.81
C LEU A 43 8.98 -28.35 -10.90
N LEU A 44 10.27 -28.12 -10.60
CA LEU A 44 10.70 -26.98 -9.79
C LEU A 44 10.39 -25.64 -10.48
N SER A 45 10.63 -25.54 -11.80
CA SER A 45 10.28 -24.36 -12.61
C SER A 45 8.78 -24.05 -12.54
N ILE A 46 7.92 -25.06 -12.68
CA ILE A 46 6.46 -24.91 -12.55
C ILE A 46 6.07 -24.41 -11.15
N LEU A 47 6.63 -25.01 -10.09
CA LEU A 47 6.35 -24.60 -8.72
C LEU A 47 6.79 -23.15 -8.44
N LEU A 48 7.96 -22.76 -8.96
CA LEU A 48 8.45 -21.38 -8.86
C LEU A 48 7.56 -20.41 -9.65
N GLY A 49 7.09 -20.80 -10.83
CA GLY A 49 6.13 -20.02 -11.62
C GLY A 49 4.79 -19.81 -10.91
N LEU A 50 4.28 -20.86 -10.25
CA LEU A 50 3.07 -20.77 -9.41
C LEU A 50 3.30 -19.86 -8.20
N ALA A 51 4.44 -19.98 -7.53
CA ALA A 51 4.80 -19.13 -6.40
C ALA A 51 4.93 -17.65 -6.82
N ALA A 52 5.56 -17.38 -7.97
CA ALA A 52 5.66 -16.04 -8.56
C ALA A 52 4.27 -15.45 -8.84
N SER A 53 3.39 -16.24 -9.48
CA SER A 53 2.02 -15.84 -9.81
C SER A 53 1.23 -15.48 -8.55
N ARG A 54 1.33 -16.31 -7.49
CA ARG A 54 0.70 -16.02 -6.20
C ARG A 54 1.20 -14.70 -5.61
N LYS A 55 2.51 -14.47 -5.61
CA LYS A 55 3.10 -13.23 -5.06
C LYS A 55 2.65 -12.00 -5.85
N PHE A 56 2.53 -12.12 -7.16
CA PHE A 56 2.00 -11.07 -8.02
C PHE A 56 0.54 -10.72 -7.66
N VAL A 57 -0.32 -11.72 -7.48
CA VAL A 57 -1.72 -11.52 -7.05
C VAL A 57 -1.78 -10.87 -5.66
N GLU A 58 -0.96 -11.34 -4.70
CA GLU A 58 -0.88 -10.76 -3.36
C GLU A 58 -0.43 -9.28 -3.37
N ALA A 59 0.45 -8.90 -4.31
CA ALA A 59 0.86 -7.52 -4.52
C ALA A 59 -0.28 -6.69 -5.12
N PHE A 60 -0.95 -7.21 -6.14
CA PHE A 60 -2.07 -6.54 -6.79
C PHE A 60 -3.24 -6.26 -5.84
N LEU A 61 -3.60 -7.23 -5.01
CA LEU A 61 -4.64 -7.06 -3.99
C LEU A 61 -4.25 -5.99 -2.95
N ALA A 62 -2.98 -5.95 -2.54
CA ALA A 62 -2.49 -4.92 -1.63
C ALA A 62 -2.57 -3.52 -2.25
N ILE A 63 -2.21 -3.36 -3.54
CA ILE A 63 -2.37 -2.10 -4.27
C ILE A 63 -3.84 -1.66 -4.30
N ARG A 64 -4.77 -2.58 -4.62
CA ARG A 64 -6.20 -2.25 -4.62
C ARG A 64 -6.67 -1.77 -3.25
N LYS A 65 -6.26 -2.45 -2.17
CA LYS A 65 -6.61 -2.07 -0.79
C LYS A 65 -6.12 -0.66 -0.46
N ILE A 66 -4.88 -0.32 -0.82
CA ILE A 66 -4.33 1.03 -0.63
C ILE A 66 -5.13 2.07 -1.40
N ARG A 67 -5.48 1.80 -2.68
CA ARG A 67 -6.27 2.72 -3.50
C ARG A 67 -7.67 2.96 -2.94
N VAL A 68 -8.36 1.91 -2.48
CA VAL A 68 -9.69 2.04 -1.86
C VAL A 68 -9.61 2.88 -0.59
N ARG A 69 -8.61 2.62 0.27
CA ARG A 69 -8.36 3.41 1.48
C ARG A 69 -8.09 4.88 1.14
N MET A 70 -7.25 5.15 0.15
CA MET A 70 -6.97 6.52 -0.30
C MET A 70 -8.21 7.23 -0.83
N ARG A 71 -9.05 6.54 -1.63
CA ARG A 71 -10.31 7.11 -2.11
C ARG A 71 -11.27 7.44 -0.96
N ALA A 72 -11.40 6.56 0.02
CA ALA A 72 -12.23 6.81 1.20
C ALA A 72 -11.72 8.00 2.02
N VAL A 73 -10.40 8.12 2.23
CA VAL A 73 -9.80 9.28 2.91
C VAL A 73 -10.01 10.57 2.11
N SER A 74 -9.85 10.52 0.78
CA SER A 74 -10.07 11.68 -0.09
C SER A 74 -11.53 12.15 -0.09
N ALA A 75 -12.49 11.22 -0.08
CA ALA A 75 -13.91 11.55 0.01
C ALA A 75 -14.22 12.22 1.36
N MET A 76 -13.70 11.67 2.47
CA MET A 76 -13.85 12.29 3.78
C MET A 76 -13.22 13.69 3.83
N LYS A 77 -12.05 13.89 3.21
CA LYS A 77 -11.41 15.22 3.14
C LYS A 77 -12.17 16.25 2.32
N GLN A 78 -12.91 15.83 1.29
CA GLN A 78 -13.74 16.75 0.50
C GLN A 78 -14.99 17.19 1.26
N ASP A 79 -15.57 16.29 2.05
CA ASP A 79 -16.77 16.58 2.85
C ASP A 79 -16.46 17.25 4.20
N THR A 80 -15.21 17.19 4.66
CA THR A 80 -14.78 17.91 5.86
C THR A 80 -14.21 19.27 5.43
N VAL A 81 -15.02 20.34 5.54
CA VAL A 81 -14.47 21.70 5.66
C VAL A 81 -13.39 21.62 6.73
N GLU A 82 -12.17 22.11 6.45
CA GLU A 82 -11.11 22.23 7.46
C GLU A 82 -11.78 22.62 8.77
N PRO A 83 -11.64 21.84 9.87
CA PRO A 83 -12.21 22.28 11.13
C PRO A 83 -11.59 23.64 11.36
N LYS A 84 -12.37 24.70 11.15
CA LYS A 84 -11.98 26.07 11.44
C LYS A 84 -11.44 25.92 12.84
N SER A 85 -10.12 26.06 13.00
CA SER A 85 -9.57 26.02 14.34
C SER A 85 -10.41 27.06 15.05
N SER A 86 -11.24 26.64 16.00
CA SER A 86 -11.61 27.55 17.04
C SER A 86 -10.25 27.79 17.69
N SER A 87 -9.51 28.77 17.17
CA SER A 87 -8.66 29.57 18.02
C SER A 87 -9.60 29.87 19.16
N LEU A 88 -9.41 29.13 20.26
CA LEU A 88 -10.10 29.36 21.52
C LEU A 88 -10.15 30.87 21.61
N VAL A 89 -11.37 31.41 21.55
CA VAL A 89 -11.60 32.85 21.41
C VAL A 89 -10.60 33.49 22.36
N SER A 90 -9.65 34.26 21.81
CA SER A 90 -8.58 34.77 22.66
C SER A 90 -9.23 35.55 23.79
N GLU A 91 -8.65 35.50 24.98
CA GLU A 91 -9.21 36.17 26.14
C GLU A 91 -9.46 37.66 25.83
N ASP A 92 -8.59 38.27 25.02
CA ASP A 92 -8.75 39.61 24.44
C ASP A 92 -10.00 39.77 23.55
N ALA A 93 -10.35 38.77 22.74
CA ALA A 93 -11.55 38.79 21.92
C ALA A 93 -12.83 38.64 22.75
N LEU A 94 -12.79 37.87 23.84
CA LEU A 94 -13.90 37.78 24.81
C LEU A 94 -14.05 39.08 25.63
N ARG A 95 -12.94 39.71 26.04
CA ARG A 95 -12.93 41.00 26.74
C ARG A 95 -13.41 42.14 25.84
N LYS A 96 -12.99 42.18 24.57
CA LYS A 96 -13.53 43.14 23.56
C LYS A 96 -15.03 42.94 23.29
N ALA A 97 -15.53 41.71 23.39
CA ALA A 97 -16.94 41.41 23.25
C ALA A 97 -17.76 41.63 24.53
N GLY A 98 -17.13 42.07 25.64
CA GLY A 98 -17.80 42.33 26.92
C GLY A 98 -18.31 41.08 27.63
N MET A 99 -17.78 39.90 27.30
CA MET A 99 -18.20 38.63 27.87
C MET A 99 -17.50 38.28 29.19
N ILE A 100 -16.35 38.91 29.46
CA ILE A 100 -15.56 38.77 30.70
C ILE A 100 -14.82 40.09 30.98
N GLU A 101 -14.65 40.41 32.27
CA GLU A 101 -13.98 41.64 32.76
C GLU A 101 -12.45 41.55 32.75
#